data_AF-C3Y205-F1
#
_entry.id   AF-C3Y205-F1
#
_cell.length_a   1.000
_cell.length_b   1.000
_cell.length_c   1.000
_cell.angle_alpha   90.00
_cell.angle_beta   90.00
_cell.angle_gamma   90.00
#
_symmetry.space_group_name_H-M   'P 1'
#
loop_
_entity.id
_entity.type
_entity.pdbx_description
1 polymer ?
#
loop_
_entity_poly.entity_id
_entity_poly.type
_entity_poly.pdbx_seq_one_letter_code
_entity_poly.pdbx_strand_id
1 'polypeptide(L)'
;MTTVLGISAQFSRTFPRYTYPFFGSAAPILTHPPVEIRRNMEVLLPQSFCAFDFASTPQQLQDTFTRIPIMVEVWHKDRVSQDALVGVARISLNSIVAAEKARFVSASAPPATVTQPPAPVPAPPPAPVPTPPPADPRETVEYQMAMELEMWKEQQENMFESQLKQKELQTMQALAEEWKRRDRERELLVQKKVVRMKADLQRDHERTLTELREASRRLKEDCDHEVQLERAKVRELELHNQRLREQLLEAERRVQQKEKDFDEYRGQQAGKPEYKLQSEINLMTLEKVELERKLDYVAKSKLHYKQQWGRALKELARLKQREQTNAKARLKQQQQELEHMRLRYLAAEEKEIVKAEKQELETIKEELTRLKDQRIPEQLPAPVPDTRRASDGHLEHMQPLVAEDDTSMIDDHVTRLIEERDTLLRTGVYTHEDRIITELDRQIREAIARKGGR
;
A
#
# COMPACT_ATOMS: atom_id res chain seq x y z
N MET A 1 -5.54 -11.32 46.58
CA MET A 1 -4.40 -10.44 46.22
C MET A 1 -4.65 -9.12 46.93
N THR A 2 -3.80 -8.72 47.87
CA THR A 2 -4.04 -7.58 48.77
C THR A 2 -3.46 -6.26 48.25
N THR A 3 -2.34 -6.34 47.53
CA THR A 3 -1.62 -5.19 46.97
C THR A 3 -1.28 -5.39 45.49
N VAL A 4 -0.95 -4.30 44.81
CA VAL A 4 -0.38 -4.28 43.46
C VAL A 4 0.80 -3.31 43.42
N LEU A 5 1.92 -3.74 42.84
CA LEU A 5 3.11 -2.91 42.60
C LEU A 5 3.11 -2.41 41.15
N GLY A 6 3.18 -1.10 40.95
CA GLY A 6 3.29 -0.50 39.60
C GLY A 6 4.71 -0.60 39.04
N ILE A 7 4.86 -1.12 37.82
CA ILE A 7 6.18 -1.33 37.18
C ILE A 7 6.41 -0.36 35.98
N SER A 8 5.33 0.16 35.37
CA SER A 8 5.36 1.09 34.24
C SER A 8 5.08 2.54 34.65
N ALA A 9 5.50 3.50 33.83
CA ALA A 9 5.48 4.94 34.11
C ALA A 9 4.15 5.66 33.80
N GLN A 10 3.14 4.97 33.27
CA GLN A 10 1.84 5.57 32.94
C GLN A 10 0.89 5.52 34.15
N PHE A 11 0.47 6.70 34.61
CA PHE A 11 -0.51 6.88 35.68
C PHE A 11 -1.82 6.18 35.32
N SER A 12 -2.16 5.13 36.05
CA SER A 12 -3.30 4.27 35.70
C SER A 12 -4.21 4.06 36.90
N ARG A 13 -5.49 4.44 36.73
CA ARG A 13 -6.56 4.01 37.64
C ARG A 13 -6.88 2.56 37.32
N THR A 14 -6.58 1.63 38.20
CA THR A 14 -6.69 0.19 37.92
C THR A 14 -7.65 -0.53 38.87
N PHE A 15 -8.21 -1.63 38.38
CA PHE A 15 -8.99 -2.57 39.17
C PHE A 15 -8.70 -4.01 38.69
N PRO A 16 -8.26 -4.91 39.58
CA PRO A 16 -8.26 -6.34 39.28
C PRO A 16 -9.67 -6.92 39.13
N ARG A 17 -9.80 -7.90 38.24
CA ARG A 17 -10.98 -8.69 37.92
C ARG A 17 -10.59 -10.17 37.79
N TYR A 18 -11.43 -11.08 38.25
CA TYR A 18 -11.26 -12.52 38.00
C TYR A 18 -12.60 -13.25 37.96
N THR A 19 -12.59 -14.46 37.39
CA THR A 19 -13.72 -15.40 37.40
C THR A 19 -13.16 -16.80 37.64
N TYR A 20 -13.81 -17.60 38.49
CA TYR A 20 -13.40 -18.98 38.75
C TYR A 20 -14.64 -19.89 38.89
N PRO A 21 -15.20 -20.40 37.76
CA PRO A 21 -16.53 -21.04 37.73
C PRO A 21 -16.68 -22.27 38.64
N PHE A 22 -15.58 -22.88 39.07
CA PHE A 22 -15.57 -23.98 40.04
C PHE A 22 -16.20 -23.62 41.39
N PHE A 23 -16.19 -22.35 41.80
CA PHE A 23 -16.88 -21.86 43.00
C PHE A 23 -18.40 -21.63 42.79
N GLY A 24 -18.99 -22.24 41.76
CA GLY A 24 -20.45 -22.21 41.52
C GLY A 24 -20.99 -20.98 40.80
N SER A 25 -20.14 -20.00 40.43
CA SER A 25 -20.56 -18.80 39.70
C SER A 25 -19.56 -18.39 38.62
N ALA A 26 -20.09 -18.07 37.44
CA ALA A 26 -19.34 -17.48 36.32
C ALA A 26 -19.35 -15.94 36.33
N ALA A 27 -19.95 -15.30 37.34
CA ALA A 27 -19.92 -13.84 37.48
C ALA A 27 -18.48 -13.36 37.77
N PRO A 28 -18.04 -12.23 37.19
CA PRO A 28 -16.72 -11.66 37.48
C PRO A 28 -16.71 -10.94 38.83
N ILE A 29 -15.74 -11.28 39.68
CA ILE A 29 -15.43 -10.58 40.92
C ILE A 29 -14.38 -9.51 40.59
N LEU A 30 -14.58 -8.29 41.08
CA LEU A 30 -13.70 -7.15 40.81
C LEU A 30 -13.56 -6.24 42.04
N THR A 31 -12.42 -5.56 42.16
CA THR A 31 -12.16 -4.58 43.25
C THR A 31 -12.85 -3.25 42.97
N HIS A 32 -13.34 -2.58 44.00
CA HIS A 32 -13.93 -1.23 43.86
C HIS A 32 -13.63 -0.35 45.09
N PRO A 33 -13.35 0.96 44.91
CA PRO A 33 -13.18 1.69 43.64
C PRO A 33 -11.80 1.47 42.98
N PRO A 34 -11.65 1.78 41.67
CA PRO A 34 -10.35 1.71 40.99
C PRO A 34 -9.32 2.69 41.56
N VAL A 35 -8.13 2.17 41.89
CA VAL A 35 -7.03 2.89 42.56
C VAL A 35 -5.97 3.39 41.58
N GLU A 36 -5.38 4.56 41.85
CA GLU A 36 -4.26 5.07 41.04
C GLU A 36 -2.95 4.37 41.41
N ILE A 37 -2.29 3.77 40.42
CA ILE A 37 -0.99 3.11 40.56
C ILE A 37 0.07 3.88 39.78
N ARG A 38 1.28 3.93 40.34
CA ARG A 38 2.46 4.63 39.82
C ARG A 38 3.67 3.69 39.83
N ARG A 39 4.69 4.01 39.02
CA ARG A 39 5.93 3.24 38.97
C ARG A 39 6.61 3.17 40.34
N ASN A 40 7.05 1.97 40.71
CA ASN A 40 7.68 1.62 41.98
C ASN A 40 6.82 1.93 43.23
N MET A 41 5.49 2.01 43.07
CA MET A 41 4.54 2.24 44.16
C MET A 41 3.68 1.00 44.39
N GLU A 42 3.67 0.49 45.62
CA GLU A 42 2.75 -0.56 46.06
C GLU A 42 1.46 0.06 46.61
N VAL A 43 0.31 -0.46 46.20
CA VAL A 43 -1.02 0.08 46.54
C VAL A 43 -1.92 -1.02 47.07
N LEU A 44 -2.55 -0.78 48.23
CA LEU A 44 -3.57 -1.65 48.81
C LEU A 44 -4.87 -1.59 47.99
N LEU A 45 -5.44 -2.76 47.69
CA LEU A 45 -6.66 -2.88 46.90
C LEU A 45 -7.92 -2.83 47.79
N PRO A 46 -8.85 -1.88 47.58
CA PRO A 46 -10.13 -1.87 48.28
C PRO A 46 -11.03 -3.01 47.78
N GLN A 47 -11.84 -3.56 48.70
CA GLN A 47 -12.74 -4.69 48.41
C GLN A 47 -12.05 -5.91 47.76
N SER A 48 -10.79 -6.17 48.14
CA SER A 48 -9.95 -7.25 47.59
C SER A 48 -10.12 -8.63 48.26
N PHE A 49 -11.00 -8.72 49.27
CA PHE A 49 -11.38 -9.96 49.92
C PHE A 49 -12.74 -10.44 49.41
N CYS A 50 -12.85 -11.73 49.12
CA CYS A 50 -14.07 -12.42 48.76
C CYS A 50 -13.98 -13.85 49.31
N ALA A 51 -15.08 -14.37 49.86
CA ALA A 51 -15.19 -15.74 50.36
C ALA A 51 -16.18 -16.53 49.49
N PHE A 52 -15.95 -17.82 49.35
CA PHE A 52 -16.78 -18.73 48.57
C PHE A 52 -17.11 -19.97 49.40
N ASP A 53 -18.38 -20.12 49.76
CA ASP A 53 -18.91 -21.35 50.37
C ASP A 53 -19.43 -22.25 49.25
N PHE A 54 -18.82 -23.42 49.07
CA PHE A 54 -19.17 -24.37 48.01
C PHE A 54 -18.95 -25.82 48.46
N ALA A 55 -19.64 -26.75 47.81
CA ALA A 55 -19.49 -28.19 48.03
C ALA A 55 -18.73 -28.85 46.86
N SER A 56 -17.71 -29.65 47.17
CA SER A 56 -16.96 -30.46 46.20
C SER A 56 -16.30 -31.65 46.91
N THR A 57 -15.92 -32.70 46.18
CA THR A 57 -15.14 -33.79 46.78
C THR A 57 -13.68 -33.35 46.98
N PRO A 58 -12.96 -33.86 48.00
CA PRO A 58 -11.56 -33.48 48.22
C PRO A 58 -10.65 -33.75 47.03
N GLN A 59 -10.90 -34.83 46.27
CA GLN A 59 -10.18 -35.16 45.06
C GLN A 59 -10.46 -34.14 43.94
N GLN A 60 -11.74 -33.80 43.68
CA GLN A 60 -12.12 -32.84 42.65
C GLN A 60 -11.57 -31.44 42.95
N LEU A 61 -11.54 -31.03 44.22
CA LEU A 61 -10.90 -29.80 44.70
C LEU A 61 -9.40 -29.81 44.38
N GLN A 62 -8.68 -30.87 44.74
CA GLN A 62 -7.25 -31.02 44.47
C GLN A 62 -6.95 -31.03 42.97
N ASP A 63 -7.63 -31.87 42.19
CA ASP A 63 -7.49 -31.92 40.73
C ASP A 63 -7.69 -30.55 40.07
N THR A 64 -8.72 -29.81 40.52
CA THR A 64 -9.02 -28.48 39.96
C THR A 64 -7.96 -27.45 40.35
N PHE A 65 -7.54 -27.42 41.63
CA PHE A 65 -6.54 -26.44 42.13
C PHE A 65 -5.12 -26.70 41.60
N THR A 66 -4.79 -27.95 41.25
CA THR A 66 -3.52 -28.29 40.58
C THR A 66 -3.55 -27.97 39.08
N ARG A 67 -4.69 -28.16 38.39
CA ARG A 67 -4.79 -28.02 36.92
C ARG A 67 -5.18 -26.62 36.45
N ILE A 68 -6.03 -25.90 37.18
CA ILE A 68 -6.66 -24.65 36.75
C ILE A 68 -6.24 -23.49 37.67
N PRO A 69 -5.28 -22.63 37.29
CA PRO A 69 -4.93 -21.44 38.06
C PRO A 69 -6.04 -20.38 37.99
N ILE A 70 -6.14 -19.52 39.00
CA ILE A 70 -6.95 -18.30 38.89
C ILE A 70 -6.23 -17.34 37.94
N MET A 71 -6.96 -16.88 36.93
CA MET A 71 -6.55 -15.80 36.04
C MET A 71 -7.09 -14.48 36.60
N VAL A 72 -6.20 -13.57 37.00
CA VAL A 72 -6.56 -12.24 37.52
C VAL A 72 -6.16 -11.19 36.48
N GLU A 73 -7.16 -10.67 35.78
CA GLU A 73 -7.02 -9.58 34.82
C GLU A 73 -6.83 -8.25 35.58
N VAL A 74 -5.90 -7.40 35.15
CA VAL A 74 -5.74 -6.04 35.67
C VAL A 74 -6.23 -5.08 34.60
N TRP A 75 -7.33 -4.39 34.87
CA TRP A 75 -7.95 -3.43 33.95
C TRP A 75 -7.63 -1.99 34.36
N HIS A 76 -7.38 -1.13 33.38
CA HIS A 76 -7.30 0.32 33.54
C HIS A 76 -8.66 0.94 33.21
N LYS A 77 -9.19 1.76 34.14
CA LYS A 77 -10.40 2.56 33.95
C LYS A 77 -10.08 3.98 33.48
N ASP A 78 -10.36 4.23 32.20
CA ASP A 78 -10.39 5.59 31.66
C ASP A 78 -11.67 6.33 32.14
N ARG A 79 -11.70 7.65 31.97
CA ARG A 79 -12.89 8.51 32.08
C ARG A 79 -13.53 8.82 30.72
N VAL A 80 -12.81 8.62 29.60
CA VAL A 80 -13.23 9.04 28.26
C VAL A 80 -13.40 7.86 27.28
N SER A 81 -12.44 6.93 27.27
CA SER A 81 -12.47 5.72 26.43
C SER A 81 -13.08 4.51 27.17
N GLN A 82 -13.10 3.35 26.50
CA GLN A 82 -13.42 2.06 27.15
C GLN A 82 -12.29 1.61 28.08
N ASP A 83 -12.63 0.79 29.09
CA ASP A 83 -11.64 0.18 29.99
C ASP A 83 -10.66 -0.71 29.22
N ALA A 84 -9.36 -0.62 29.53
CA ALA A 84 -8.29 -1.30 28.79
C ALA A 84 -7.59 -2.37 29.64
N LEU A 85 -7.31 -3.54 29.06
CA LEU A 85 -6.58 -4.62 29.74
C LEU A 85 -5.08 -4.29 29.83
N VAL A 86 -4.54 -4.20 31.06
CA VAL A 86 -3.12 -3.90 31.33
C VAL A 86 -2.27 -5.17 31.36
N GLY A 87 -2.84 -6.28 31.81
CA GLY A 87 -2.15 -7.57 31.91
C GLY A 87 -2.96 -8.60 32.69
N VAL A 88 -2.43 -9.83 32.81
CA VAL A 88 -3.11 -10.93 33.52
C VAL A 88 -2.12 -11.69 34.40
N ALA A 89 -2.39 -11.76 35.69
CA ALA A 89 -1.63 -12.56 36.64
C ALA A 89 -2.18 -14.00 36.71
N ARG A 90 -1.28 -14.98 36.85
CA ARG A 90 -1.61 -16.42 36.95
C ARG A 90 -1.32 -16.91 38.36
N ILE A 91 -2.35 -17.22 39.14
CA ILE A 91 -2.22 -17.65 40.55
C ILE A 91 -2.52 -19.15 40.65
N SER A 92 -1.51 -19.96 40.98
CA SER A 92 -1.69 -21.39 41.25
C SER A 92 -2.27 -21.60 42.65
N LEU A 93 -3.34 -22.39 42.76
CA LEU A 93 -3.97 -22.72 44.05
C LEU A 93 -3.37 -23.98 44.70
N ASN A 94 -2.51 -24.71 43.97
CA ASN A 94 -1.86 -25.94 44.42
C ASN A 94 -1.11 -25.74 45.77
N SER A 95 -0.48 -24.58 45.97
CA SER A 95 0.23 -24.23 47.21
C SER A 95 -0.66 -24.18 48.45
N ILE A 96 -1.98 -23.96 48.29
CA ILE A 96 -2.95 -23.99 49.40
C ILE A 96 -3.26 -25.44 49.79
N VAL A 97 -3.34 -26.36 48.82
CA VAL A 97 -3.59 -27.79 49.06
C VAL A 97 -2.39 -28.44 49.77
N ALA A 98 -1.18 -27.97 49.47
CA ALA A 98 0.08 -28.43 50.05
C ALA A 98 0.46 -27.76 51.39
N ALA A 99 -0.30 -26.76 51.86
CA ALA A 99 -0.01 -26.05 53.11
C ALA A 99 -0.29 -26.91 54.36
N GLU A 100 0.41 -26.59 55.46
CA GLU A 100 0.25 -27.30 56.74
C GLU A 100 -1.13 -27.06 57.37
N LYS A 101 -1.80 -28.15 57.78
CA LYS A 101 -3.20 -28.13 58.20
C LYS A 101 -3.33 -28.02 59.72
N ALA A 102 -3.27 -26.78 60.23
CA ALA A 102 -3.54 -26.48 61.63
C ALA A 102 -4.98 -26.85 62.03
N ARG A 103 -5.16 -27.58 63.14
CA ARG A 103 -6.48 -27.86 63.73
C ARG A 103 -6.92 -26.70 64.61
N PHE A 104 -7.88 -25.90 64.14
CA PHE A 104 -8.62 -24.96 64.98
C PHE A 104 -9.79 -25.67 65.68
N VAL A 105 -9.90 -25.49 66.99
CA VAL A 105 -11.03 -25.94 67.80
C VAL A 105 -11.91 -24.73 68.11
N SER A 106 -13.14 -24.73 67.61
CA SER A 106 -14.18 -23.81 68.09
C SER A 106 -14.73 -24.33 69.41
N ALA A 107 -14.87 -23.46 70.42
CA ALA A 107 -15.09 -23.86 71.80
C ALA A 107 -16.53 -23.61 72.28
N SER A 108 -17.28 -24.69 72.59
CA SER A 108 -18.56 -24.62 73.29
C SER A 108 -18.95 -25.93 74.00
N ALA A 109 -18.70 -26.04 75.32
CA ALA A 109 -19.47 -26.79 76.33
C ALA A 109 -18.69 -26.94 77.67
N PRO A 110 -19.33 -26.80 78.85
CA PRO A 110 -18.74 -27.06 80.18
C PRO A 110 -19.08 -28.45 80.77
N PRO A 111 -18.45 -28.89 81.89
CA PRO A 111 -18.54 -30.27 82.43
C PRO A 111 -19.40 -30.45 83.70
N ALA A 112 -19.60 -31.72 84.11
CA ALA A 112 -20.29 -32.19 85.33
C ALA A 112 -19.86 -33.65 85.67
N THR A 113 -19.92 -34.23 86.89
CA THR A 113 -19.93 -33.76 88.30
C THR A 113 -19.46 -34.93 89.22
N VAL A 114 -19.10 -34.65 90.48
CA VAL A 114 -18.60 -35.56 91.54
C VAL A 114 -19.65 -36.55 92.10
N THR A 115 -19.23 -37.71 92.62
CA THR A 115 -19.97 -38.46 93.68
C THR A 115 -19.08 -39.29 94.62
N GLN A 116 -19.47 -39.41 95.89
CA GLN A 116 -18.95 -40.32 96.94
C GLN A 116 -20.13 -40.93 97.74
N PRO A 117 -20.00 -42.15 98.30
CA PRO A 117 -20.80 -42.61 99.44
C PRO A 117 -19.98 -43.23 100.63
N PRO A 118 -20.57 -43.46 101.82
CA PRO A 118 -19.83 -43.65 103.10
C PRO A 118 -20.02 -45.01 103.85
N ALA A 119 -19.50 -45.13 105.08
CA ALA A 119 -19.62 -46.26 106.04
C ALA A 119 -20.93 -46.24 106.88
N PRO A 120 -21.27 -47.22 107.79
CA PRO A 120 -20.71 -47.30 109.17
C PRO A 120 -20.79 -48.69 109.93
N VAL A 121 -20.86 -48.63 111.29
CA VAL A 121 -20.69 -49.61 112.42
C VAL A 121 -21.62 -50.84 112.57
N PRO A 122 -21.19 -51.89 113.33
CA PRO A 122 -21.74 -52.33 114.66
C PRO A 122 -20.65 -52.82 115.68
N ALA A 123 -20.83 -53.30 116.94
CA ALA A 123 -21.85 -53.24 118.04
C ALA A 123 -21.26 -53.82 119.41
N PRO A 124 -21.92 -53.66 120.61
CA PRO A 124 -21.43 -54.05 121.97
C PRO A 124 -22.33 -55.17 122.65
N PRO A 125 -22.45 -55.42 124.00
CA PRO A 125 -21.82 -54.90 125.25
C PRO A 125 -21.09 -56.04 126.06
N PRO A 126 -21.21 -56.36 127.41
CA PRO A 126 -22.27 -56.20 128.45
C PRO A 126 -21.80 -55.62 129.84
N ALA A 127 -22.46 -55.98 130.96
CA ALA A 127 -22.21 -55.62 132.39
C ALA A 127 -22.79 -56.75 133.33
N PRO A 128 -23.10 -56.64 134.67
CA PRO A 128 -23.02 -55.57 135.73
C PRO A 128 -21.91 -55.87 136.79
N VAL A 129 -21.88 -55.66 138.15
CA VAL A 129 -22.81 -55.52 139.34
C VAL A 129 -22.15 -54.70 140.51
N PRO A 130 -22.87 -54.30 141.62
CA PRO A 130 -22.53 -53.06 142.37
C PRO A 130 -22.45 -53.08 143.94
N THR A 131 -22.20 -51.88 144.53
CA THR A 131 -22.35 -51.40 145.95
C THR A 131 -21.23 -51.73 146.97
N PRO A 132 -21.06 -50.98 148.10
CA PRO A 132 -21.72 -49.74 148.58
C PRO A 132 -20.77 -48.53 148.89
N PRO A 133 -21.29 -47.34 149.28
CA PRO A 133 -20.53 -46.11 149.65
C PRO A 133 -20.41 -45.93 151.20
N PRO A 134 -19.95 -44.80 151.81
CA PRO A 134 -19.45 -43.52 151.25
C PRO A 134 -18.16 -42.92 151.87
N ALA A 135 -17.61 -41.88 151.23
CA ALA A 135 -16.88 -40.76 151.85
C ALA A 135 -16.87 -39.55 150.89
N ASP A 136 -16.79 -38.32 151.38
CA ASP A 136 -16.48 -37.13 150.55
C ASP A 136 -14.96 -36.95 150.51
N PRO A 137 -14.28 -37.18 149.37
CA PRO A 137 -12.83 -37.38 149.36
C PRO A 137 -12.03 -36.07 149.35
N ARG A 138 -12.68 -34.91 149.18
CA ARG A 138 -12.04 -33.64 148.77
C ARG A 138 -11.01 -33.04 149.73
N GLU A 139 -10.94 -33.53 150.97
CA GLU A 139 -9.92 -33.13 151.97
C GLU A 139 -9.08 -34.32 152.47
N THR A 140 -9.01 -35.42 151.71
CA THR A 140 -8.18 -36.59 152.05
C THR A 140 -6.78 -36.43 151.45
N VAL A 141 -5.72 -36.91 152.14
CA VAL A 141 -4.33 -36.89 151.63
C VAL A 141 -4.21 -37.59 150.26
N GLU A 142 -4.97 -38.66 150.05
CA GLU A 142 -5.03 -39.37 148.76
C GLU A 142 -5.59 -38.49 147.63
N TYR A 143 -6.53 -37.60 147.91
CA TYR A 143 -7.06 -36.62 146.94
C TYR A 143 -6.05 -35.50 146.66
N GLN A 144 -5.31 -35.05 147.68
CA GLN A 144 -4.19 -34.11 147.49
C GLN A 144 -3.11 -34.72 146.60
N MET A 145 -2.68 -35.96 146.88
CA MET A 145 -1.72 -36.71 146.05
C MET A 145 -2.26 -37.00 144.63
N ALA A 146 -3.56 -37.29 144.49
CA ALA A 146 -4.18 -37.49 143.18
C ALA A 146 -4.22 -36.19 142.36
N MET A 147 -4.55 -35.06 142.99
CA MET A 147 -4.54 -33.75 142.37
C MET A 147 -3.13 -33.29 142.02
N GLU A 148 -2.13 -33.55 142.88
CA GLU A 148 -0.71 -33.33 142.55
C GLU A 148 -0.25 -34.20 141.38
N LEU A 149 -0.68 -35.46 141.31
CA LEU A 149 -0.40 -36.37 140.19
C LEU A 149 -1.12 -35.94 138.90
N GLU A 150 -2.34 -35.40 138.99
CA GLU A 150 -3.10 -34.87 137.86
C GLU A 150 -2.45 -33.58 137.32
N MET A 151 -2.12 -32.62 138.20
CA MET A 151 -1.33 -31.44 137.86
C MET A 151 0.04 -31.80 137.27
N TRP A 152 0.71 -32.85 137.77
CA TRP A 152 1.98 -33.32 137.21
C TRP A 152 1.81 -33.98 135.84
N LYS A 153 0.76 -34.78 135.64
CA LYS A 153 0.41 -35.36 134.32
C LYS A 153 0.07 -34.27 133.32
N GLU A 154 -0.78 -33.31 133.68
CA GLU A 154 -1.10 -32.15 132.85
C GLU A 154 0.17 -31.37 132.49
N GLN A 155 1.12 -31.20 133.41
CA GLN A 155 2.43 -30.59 133.11
C GLN A 155 3.27 -31.44 132.16
N GLN A 156 3.33 -32.77 132.32
CA GLN A 156 4.05 -33.65 131.38
C GLN A 156 3.39 -33.69 129.99
N GLU A 157 2.07 -33.73 129.92
CA GLU A 157 1.29 -33.73 128.68
C GLU A 157 1.42 -32.39 127.96
N ASN A 158 1.30 -31.25 128.66
CA ASN A 158 1.59 -29.93 128.08
C ASN A 158 3.04 -29.79 127.61
N MET A 159 4.01 -30.36 128.34
CA MET A 159 5.42 -30.39 127.92
C MET A 159 5.63 -31.27 126.67
N PHE A 160 4.96 -32.42 126.58
CA PHE A 160 5.03 -33.31 125.41
C PHE A 160 4.31 -32.70 124.19
N GLU A 161 3.12 -32.12 124.37
CA GLU A 161 2.43 -31.37 123.32
C GLU A 161 3.27 -30.19 122.83
N SER A 162 3.90 -29.43 123.74
CA SER A 162 4.77 -28.31 123.38
C SER A 162 5.98 -28.78 122.56
N GLN A 163 6.59 -29.91 122.94
CA GLN A 163 7.67 -30.54 122.16
C GLN A 163 7.19 -31.03 120.79
N LEU A 164 6.01 -31.66 120.71
CA LEU A 164 5.42 -32.13 119.46
C LEU A 164 5.10 -30.95 118.51
N LYS A 165 4.38 -29.94 119.01
CA LYS A 165 4.08 -28.70 118.28
C LYS A 165 5.36 -27.97 117.83
N GLN A 166 6.40 -27.97 118.66
CA GLN A 166 7.72 -27.43 118.29
C GLN A 166 8.39 -28.27 117.19
N LYS A 167 8.27 -29.61 117.21
CA LYS A 167 8.82 -30.50 116.18
C LYS A 167 8.08 -30.38 114.86
N GLU A 168 6.75 -30.31 114.88
CA GLU A 168 5.91 -30.08 113.69
C GLU A 168 6.19 -28.70 113.09
N LEU A 169 6.35 -27.67 113.91
CA LEU A 169 6.76 -26.34 113.45
C LEU A 169 8.16 -26.36 112.83
N GLN A 170 9.12 -27.06 113.43
CA GLN A 170 10.48 -27.23 112.88
C GLN A 170 10.47 -27.93 111.50
N THR A 171 9.70 -29.02 111.34
CA THR A 171 9.62 -29.73 110.05
C THR A 171 8.87 -28.91 109.00
N MET A 172 7.78 -28.24 109.37
CA MET A 172 7.03 -27.35 108.47
C MET A 172 7.86 -26.15 108.01
N GLN A 173 8.65 -25.55 108.91
CA GLN A 173 9.59 -24.48 108.57
C GLN A 173 10.66 -24.97 107.60
N ALA A 174 11.32 -26.11 107.89
CA ALA A 174 12.33 -26.69 107.01
C ALA A 174 11.77 -27.01 105.60
N LEU A 175 10.57 -27.57 105.51
CA LEU A 175 9.88 -27.83 104.23
C LEU A 175 9.54 -26.53 103.48
N ALA A 176 9.11 -25.47 104.19
CA ALA A 176 8.84 -24.17 103.59
C ALA A 176 10.12 -23.47 103.09
N GLU A 177 11.25 -23.63 103.78
CA GLU A 177 12.55 -23.13 103.33
C GLU A 177 13.11 -23.92 102.14
N GLU A 178 13.02 -25.25 102.18
CA GLU A 178 13.31 -26.14 101.05
C GLU A 178 12.51 -25.78 99.80
N TRP A 179 11.20 -25.52 99.97
CA TRP A 179 10.32 -25.10 98.88
C TRP A 179 10.75 -23.75 98.32
N LYS A 180 10.95 -22.73 99.17
CA LYS A 180 11.44 -21.39 98.78
C LYS A 180 12.81 -21.47 98.09
N ARG A 181 13.70 -22.36 98.51
CA ARG A 181 15.01 -22.59 97.88
C ARG A 181 14.85 -23.17 96.47
N ARG A 182 14.12 -24.27 96.31
CA ARG A 182 13.84 -24.88 95.00
C ARG A 182 13.13 -23.90 94.06
N ASP A 183 12.23 -23.07 94.59
CA ASP A 183 11.48 -22.12 93.76
C ASP A 183 12.41 -21.03 93.18
N ARG A 184 13.23 -20.40 94.03
CA ARG A 184 14.29 -19.47 93.59
C ARG A 184 15.27 -20.12 92.61
N GLU A 185 15.63 -21.39 92.80
CA GLU A 185 16.49 -22.14 91.87
C GLU A 185 15.82 -22.31 90.49
N ARG A 186 14.51 -22.57 90.44
CA ARG A 186 13.72 -22.61 89.19
C ARG A 186 13.64 -21.23 88.54
N GLU A 187 13.33 -20.19 89.31
CA GLU A 187 13.28 -18.80 88.83
C GLU A 187 14.62 -18.38 88.21
N LEU A 188 15.74 -18.61 88.92
CA LEU A 188 17.08 -18.30 88.42
C LEU A 188 17.43 -19.08 87.15
N LEU A 189 16.98 -20.33 87.01
CA LEU A 189 17.17 -21.11 85.78
C LEU A 189 16.35 -20.55 84.61
N VAL A 190 15.10 -20.13 84.86
CA VAL A 190 14.24 -19.48 83.85
C VAL A 190 14.81 -18.12 83.45
N GLN A 191 15.21 -17.29 84.41
CA GLN A 191 15.86 -15.99 84.16
C GLN A 191 17.14 -16.16 83.33
N LYS A 192 18.02 -17.11 83.68
CA LYS A 192 19.22 -17.42 82.89
C LYS A 192 18.90 -17.86 81.45
N LYS A 193 17.84 -18.65 81.24
CA LYS A 193 17.36 -19.02 79.90
C LYS A 193 16.83 -17.80 79.13
N VAL A 194 15.99 -16.97 79.75
CA VAL A 194 15.43 -15.75 79.14
C VAL A 194 16.52 -14.74 78.78
N VAL A 195 17.51 -14.52 79.66
CA VAL A 195 18.65 -13.63 79.38
C VAL A 195 19.50 -14.16 78.23
N ARG A 196 19.77 -15.48 78.17
CA ARG A 196 20.45 -16.10 77.04
C ARG A 196 19.67 -15.90 75.74
N MET A 197 18.40 -16.29 75.70
CA MET A 197 17.55 -16.15 74.50
C MET A 197 17.42 -14.70 74.03
N LYS A 198 17.34 -13.73 74.94
CA LYS A 198 17.37 -12.30 74.59
C LYS A 198 18.69 -11.90 73.96
N ALA A 199 19.82 -12.28 74.55
CA ALA A 199 21.15 -11.94 74.03
C ALA A 199 21.45 -12.62 72.69
N ASP A 200 20.97 -13.84 72.46
CA ASP A 200 21.11 -14.54 71.19
C ASP A 200 20.23 -13.90 70.10
N LEU A 201 18.96 -13.59 70.41
CA LEU A 201 18.07 -12.85 69.51
C LEU A 201 18.60 -11.45 69.17
N GLN A 202 19.26 -10.77 70.12
CA GLN A 202 19.94 -9.49 69.87
C GLN A 202 21.11 -9.65 68.90
N ARG A 203 21.97 -10.66 69.08
CA ARG A 203 23.08 -10.96 68.16
C ARG A 203 22.60 -11.26 66.75
N ASP A 204 21.53 -12.05 66.60
CA ASP A 204 21.00 -12.42 65.30
C ASP A 204 20.31 -11.23 64.61
N HIS A 205 19.64 -10.36 65.38
CA HIS A 205 19.14 -9.07 64.88
C HIS A 205 20.29 -8.14 64.44
N GLU A 206 21.35 -8.02 65.23
CA GLU A 206 22.54 -7.23 64.91
C GLU A 206 23.24 -7.74 63.64
N ARG A 207 23.43 -9.07 63.51
CA ARG A 207 23.96 -9.76 62.32
C ARG A 207 23.13 -9.44 61.08
N THR A 208 21.82 -9.68 61.15
CA THR A 208 20.89 -9.42 60.04
C THR A 208 20.92 -7.94 59.64
N LEU A 209 21.00 -7.02 60.60
CA LEU A 209 21.16 -5.59 60.32
C LEU A 209 22.50 -5.25 59.68
N THR A 210 23.62 -5.90 60.06
CA THR A 210 24.91 -5.71 59.35
C THR A 210 24.88 -6.29 57.95
N GLU A 211 24.32 -7.49 57.76
CA GLU A 211 24.18 -8.15 56.46
C GLU A 211 23.31 -7.34 55.50
N LEU A 212 22.16 -6.83 55.97
CA LEU A 212 21.29 -5.95 55.17
C LEU A 212 21.96 -4.60 54.83
N ARG A 213 22.75 -4.02 55.75
CA ARG A 213 23.53 -2.81 55.46
C ARG A 213 24.62 -3.06 54.43
N GLU A 214 25.33 -4.18 54.52
CA GLU A 214 26.34 -4.55 53.53
C GLU A 214 25.75 -4.90 52.16
N ALA A 215 24.66 -5.67 52.12
CA ALA A 215 23.96 -5.98 50.89
C ALA A 215 23.41 -4.71 50.20
N SER A 216 22.86 -3.79 50.98
CA SER A 216 22.42 -2.46 50.51
C SER A 216 23.61 -1.62 50.00
N ARG A 217 24.77 -1.66 50.69
CA ARG A 217 25.98 -0.96 50.24
C ARG A 217 26.50 -1.52 48.92
N ARG A 218 26.63 -2.85 48.81
CA ARG A 218 27.08 -3.55 47.58
C ARG A 218 26.15 -3.25 46.41
N LEU A 219 24.84 -3.41 46.60
CA LEU A 219 23.85 -3.09 45.57
C LEU A 219 23.91 -1.62 45.11
N LYS A 220 24.18 -0.68 46.03
CA LYS A 220 24.42 0.72 45.68
C LYS A 220 25.74 0.91 44.92
N GLU A 221 26.82 0.26 45.35
CA GLU A 221 28.13 0.27 44.68
C GLU A 221 28.01 -0.27 43.24
N ASP A 222 27.24 -1.36 43.04
CA ASP A 222 26.92 -1.94 41.74
C ASP A 222 26.10 -0.98 40.85
N CYS A 223 25.03 -0.38 41.39
CA CYS A 223 24.20 0.60 40.66
C CYS A 223 24.99 1.88 40.31
N ASP A 224 25.79 2.40 41.23
CA ASP A 224 26.66 3.55 40.99
C ASP A 224 27.72 3.21 39.91
N HIS A 225 28.19 1.96 39.82
CA HIS A 225 29.10 1.50 38.77
C HIS A 225 28.42 1.34 37.41
N GLU A 226 27.24 0.71 37.34
CA GLU A 226 26.44 0.59 36.11
C GLU A 226 26.10 1.97 35.52
N VAL A 227 25.69 2.92 36.37
CA VAL A 227 25.45 4.31 35.98
C VAL A 227 26.73 5.00 35.51
N GLN A 228 27.91 4.68 36.06
CA GLN A 228 29.19 5.21 35.56
C GLN A 228 29.57 4.64 34.19
N LEU A 229 29.33 3.35 33.95
CA LEU A 229 29.59 2.70 32.66
C LEU A 229 28.68 3.27 31.55
N GLU A 230 27.37 3.35 31.78
CA GLU A 230 26.45 3.94 30.79
C GLU A 230 26.74 5.43 30.58
N ARG A 231 27.11 6.20 31.62
CA ARG A 231 27.60 7.58 31.44
C ARG A 231 28.89 7.66 30.60
N ALA A 232 29.80 6.68 30.69
CA ALA A 232 31.01 6.66 29.88
C ALA A 232 30.71 6.35 28.41
N LYS A 233 29.87 5.34 28.17
CA LYS A 233 29.35 4.93 26.87
C LYS A 233 28.54 6.06 26.18
N VAL A 234 27.74 6.81 26.92
CA VAL A 234 27.08 8.03 26.40
C VAL A 234 28.11 9.06 25.94
N ARG A 235 29.14 9.38 26.74
CA ARG A 235 30.19 10.32 26.32
C ARG A 235 30.96 9.85 25.08
N GLU A 236 31.24 8.55 24.96
CA GLU A 236 31.89 7.99 23.77
C GLU A 236 31.00 8.13 22.53
N LEU A 237 29.71 7.81 22.65
CA LEU A 237 28.74 7.98 21.57
C LEU A 237 28.53 9.45 21.19
N GLU A 238 28.53 10.38 22.16
CA GLU A 238 28.47 11.83 21.93
C GLU A 238 29.70 12.32 21.14
N LEU A 239 30.91 11.94 21.55
CA LEU A 239 32.16 12.26 20.84
C LEU A 239 32.20 11.66 19.43
N HIS A 240 31.68 10.44 19.26
CA HIS A 240 31.55 9.82 17.93
C HIS A 240 30.54 10.57 17.06
N ASN A 241 29.39 10.95 17.62
CA ASN A 241 28.36 11.72 16.90
C ASN A 241 28.86 13.12 16.51
N GLN A 242 29.62 13.79 17.38
CA GLN A 242 30.28 15.05 17.06
C GLN A 242 31.25 14.88 15.87
N ARG A 243 32.14 13.88 15.92
CA ARG A 243 33.11 13.62 14.84
C ARG A 243 32.43 13.31 13.50
N LEU A 244 31.31 12.59 13.51
CA LEU A 244 30.50 12.34 12.31
C LEU A 244 29.86 13.63 11.77
N ARG A 245 29.36 14.52 12.63
CA ARG A 245 28.80 15.82 12.24
C ARG A 245 29.88 16.74 11.64
N GLU A 246 31.08 16.76 12.23
CA GLU A 246 32.23 17.51 11.70
C GLU A 246 32.64 16.99 10.32
N GLN A 247 32.68 15.66 10.13
CA GLN A 247 32.93 15.03 8.82
C GLN A 247 31.84 15.34 7.79
N LEU A 248 30.57 15.40 8.20
CA LEU A 248 29.45 15.78 7.33
C LEU A 248 29.58 17.25 6.90
N LEU A 249 29.82 18.17 7.83
CA LEU A 249 30.01 19.60 7.54
C LEU A 249 31.24 19.87 6.65
N GLU A 250 32.28 19.04 6.73
CA GLU A 250 33.42 19.08 5.80
C GLU A 250 33.08 18.46 4.43
N ALA A 251 32.22 17.44 4.37
CA ALA A 251 31.71 16.93 3.10
C ALA A 251 30.82 17.95 2.38
N GLU A 252 29.89 18.58 3.10
CA GLU A 252 29.00 19.63 2.59
C GLU A 252 29.80 20.84 2.08
N ARG A 253 30.80 21.33 2.84
CA ARG A 253 31.67 22.42 2.37
C ARG A 253 32.47 22.06 1.12
N ARG A 254 32.96 20.82 0.99
CA ARG A 254 33.64 20.35 -0.23
C ARG A 254 32.68 20.26 -1.43
N VAL A 255 31.43 19.83 -1.23
CA VAL A 255 30.41 19.82 -2.29
C VAL A 255 30.07 21.24 -2.72
N GLN A 256 29.75 22.14 -1.79
CA GLN A 256 29.47 23.55 -2.07
C GLN A 256 30.63 24.27 -2.78
N GLN A 257 31.88 23.91 -2.48
CA GLN A 257 33.01 24.45 -3.24
C GLN A 257 33.05 23.88 -4.67
N LYS A 258 32.80 22.58 -4.86
CA LYS A 258 32.76 21.99 -6.21
C LYS A 258 31.60 22.47 -7.06
N GLU A 259 30.47 22.82 -6.45
CA GLU A 259 29.35 23.50 -7.13
C GLU A 259 29.76 24.89 -7.63
N LYS A 260 30.44 25.69 -6.81
CA LYS A 260 31.00 26.99 -7.23
C LYS A 260 32.05 26.84 -8.33
N ASP A 261 33.02 25.95 -8.16
CA ASP A 261 34.04 25.65 -9.17
C ASP A 261 33.39 25.28 -10.53
N PHE A 262 32.28 24.52 -10.49
CA PHE A 262 31.55 24.09 -11.67
C PHE A 262 30.73 25.20 -12.32
N ASP A 263 30.09 26.08 -11.54
CA ASP A 263 29.34 27.21 -12.09
C ASP A 263 30.24 28.34 -12.61
N GLU A 264 31.40 28.56 -11.97
CA GLU A 264 32.47 29.40 -12.55
C GLU A 264 32.95 28.83 -13.88
N TYR A 265 33.22 27.52 -13.96
CA TYR A 265 33.58 26.84 -15.20
C TYR A 265 32.47 26.92 -16.27
N ARG A 266 31.20 26.77 -15.87
CA ARG A 266 30.03 26.93 -16.75
C ARG A 266 29.95 28.35 -17.32
N GLY A 267 30.18 29.37 -16.49
CA GLY A 267 30.24 30.77 -16.92
C GLY A 267 31.38 31.05 -17.89
N GLN A 268 32.58 30.52 -17.62
CA GLN A 268 33.74 30.61 -18.52
C GLN A 268 33.46 29.95 -19.87
N GLN A 269 32.81 28.78 -19.89
CA GLN A 269 32.42 28.08 -21.11
C GLN A 269 31.36 28.84 -21.91
N ALA A 270 30.33 29.40 -21.27
CA ALA A 270 29.31 30.22 -21.91
C ALA A 270 29.88 31.54 -22.51
N GLY A 271 30.99 32.04 -21.95
CA GLY A 271 31.69 33.22 -22.48
C GLY A 271 32.44 33.00 -23.80
N LYS A 272 32.74 31.73 -24.16
CA LYS A 272 33.56 31.39 -25.34
C LYS A 272 32.91 31.79 -26.67
N PRO A 273 33.72 32.10 -27.70
CA PRO A 273 33.21 32.41 -29.03
C PRO A 273 32.41 31.25 -29.62
N GLU A 274 32.77 29.98 -29.36
CA GLU A 274 32.03 28.81 -29.86
C GLU A 274 30.55 28.81 -29.44
N TYR A 275 30.22 29.22 -28.20
CA TYR A 275 28.83 29.26 -27.75
C TYR A 275 28.02 30.39 -28.42
N LYS A 276 28.68 31.53 -28.68
CA LYS A 276 28.10 32.67 -29.41
C LYS A 276 27.89 32.32 -30.88
N LEU A 277 28.92 31.78 -31.54
CA LEU A 277 28.88 31.26 -32.90
C LEU A 277 27.81 30.16 -33.05
N GLN A 278 27.62 29.28 -32.06
CA GLN A 278 26.54 28.30 -32.11
C GLN A 278 25.15 28.95 -32.06
N SER A 279 24.97 30.02 -31.28
CA SER A 279 23.72 30.80 -31.29
C SER A 279 23.50 31.54 -32.61
N GLU A 280 24.56 32.08 -33.21
CA GLU A 280 24.53 32.73 -34.53
C GLU A 280 24.22 31.71 -35.64
N ILE A 281 24.85 30.54 -35.63
CA ILE A 281 24.56 29.41 -36.53
C ILE A 281 23.08 28.99 -36.41
N ASN A 282 22.55 28.89 -35.19
CA ASN A 282 21.15 28.54 -34.97
C ASN A 282 20.20 29.60 -35.57
N LEU A 283 20.50 30.89 -35.39
CA LEU A 283 19.73 32.00 -35.98
C LEU A 283 19.81 32.01 -37.51
N MET A 284 21.01 31.97 -38.08
CA MET A 284 21.24 31.92 -39.53
C MET A 284 20.60 30.69 -40.17
N THR A 285 20.49 29.56 -39.45
CA THR A 285 19.79 28.36 -39.92
C THR A 285 18.28 28.57 -39.99
N LEU A 286 17.68 29.29 -39.03
CA LEU A 286 16.26 29.65 -39.06
C LEU A 286 15.96 30.62 -40.21
N GLU A 287 16.79 31.65 -40.38
CA GLU A 287 16.68 32.62 -41.49
C GLU A 287 16.81 31.93 -42.86
N LYS A 288 17.78 31.02 -43.01
CA LYS A 288 17.96 30.19 -44.21
C LYS A 288 16.68 29.41 -44.54
N VAL A 289 16.07 28.74 -43.56
CA VAL A 289 14.83 27.96 -43.78
C VAL A 289 13.65 28.88 -44.15
N GLU A 290 13.57 30.10 -43.61
CA GLU A 290 12.53 31.05 -44.00
C GLU A 290 12.76 31.61 -45.43
N LEU A 291 14.00 31.90 -45.80
CA LEU A 291 14.37 32.33 -47.14
C LEU A 291 14.15 31.22 -48.19
N GLU A 292 14.44 29.97 -47.85
CA GLU A 292 14.13 28.80 -48.69
C GLU A 292 12.63 28.67 -48.93
N ARG A 293 11.80 28.82 -47.89
CA ARG A 293 10.32 28.83 -48.02
C ARG A 293 9.82 29.98 -48.90
N LYS A 294 10.39 31.18 -48.76
CA LYS A 294 10.07 32.35 -49.60
C LYS A 294 10.47 32.13 -51.06
N LEU A 295 11.67 31.59 -51.30
CA LEU A 295 12.16 31.25 -52.64
C LEU A 295 11.25 30.22 -53.32
N ASP A 296 10.85 29.18 -52.58
CA ASP A 296 10.00 28.09 -53.07
C ASP A 296 8.58 28.58 -53.42
N TYR A 297 8.02 29.52 -52.63
CA TYR A 297 6.77 30.23 -52.95
C TYR A 297 6.90 31.11 -54.21
N VAL A 298 7.99 31.85 -54.36
CA VAL A 298 8.27 32.67 -55.55
C VAL A 298 8.49 31.79 -56.79
N ALA A 299 9.14 30.64 -56.66
CA ALA A 299 9.31 29.68 -57.75
C ALA A 299 7.97 29.10 -58.22
N LYS A 300 7.10 28.69 -57.28
CA LYS A 300 5.77 28.13 -57.57
C LYS A 300 4.84 29.16 -58.23
N SER A 301 4.81 30.39 -57.72
CA SER A 301 4.03 31.49 -58.33
C SER A 301 4.58 31.94 -59.69
N LYS A 302 5.91 32.03 -59.87
CA LYS A 302 6.55 32.28 -61.17
C LYS A 302 6.22 31.20 -62.20
N LEU A 303 6.21 29.92 -61.79
CA LEU A 303 5.78 28.81 -62.63
C LEU A 303 4.31 28.95 -63.04
N HIS A 304 3.43 29.29 -62.09
CA HIS A 304 2.01 29.52 -62.35
C HIS A 304 1.79 30.65 -63.38
N TYR A 305 2.42 31.81 -63.19
CA TYR A 305 2.32 32.91 -64.17
C TYR A 305 2.92 32.55 -65.54
N LYS A 306 4.03 31.78 -65.59
CA LYS A 306 4.57 31.26 -66.86
C LYS A 306 3.58 30.33 -67.57
N GLN A 307 2.84 29.50 -66.83
CA GLN A 307 1.78 28.66 -67.38
C GLN A 307 0.57 29.48 -67.85
N GLN A 308 0.12 30.46 -67.08
CA GLN A 308 -0.97 31.38 -67.49
C GLN A 308 -0.61 32.13 -68.78
N TRP A 309 0.57 32.74 -68.84
CA TRP A 309 1.08 33.42 -70.04
C TRP A 309 1.18 32.47 -71.24
N GLY A 310 1.67 31.24 -71.04
CA GLY A 310 1.72 30.21 -72.07
C GLY A 310 0.35 29.76 -72.58
N ARG A 311 -0.72 29.85 -71.77
CA ARG A 311 -2.12 29.63 -72.21
C ARG A 311 -2.63 30.83 -73.01
N ALA A 312 -2.43 32.05 -72.51
CA ALA A 312 -2.82 33.28 -73.21
C ALA A 312 -2.15 33.41 -74.59
N LEU A 313 -0.87 33.08 -74.71
CA LEU A 313 -0.14 33.08 -75.98
C LEU A 313 -0.71 32.06 -76.98
N LYS A 314 -1.17 30.89 -76.51
CA LYS A 314 -1.81 29.87 -77.35
C LYS A 314 -3.19 30.32 -77.84
N GLU A 315 -3.98 31.00 -77.01
CA GLU A 315 -5.26 31.59 -77.45
C GLU A 315 -5.04 32.75 -78.43
N LEU A 316 -4.05 33.62 -78.20
CA LEU A 316 -3.70 34.68 -79.14
C LEU A 316 -3.27 34.10 -80.50
N ALA A 317 -2.51 33.01 -80.52
CA ALA A 317 -2.15 32.29 -81.74
C ALA A 317 -3.38 31.67 -82.44
N ARG A 318 -4.31 31.06 -81.68
CA ARG A 318 -5.58 30.53 -82.20
C ARG A 318 -6.46 31.61 -82.80
N LEU A 319 -6.58 32.78 -82.16
CA LEU A 319 -7.33 33.93 -82.66
C LEU A 319 -6.69 34.50 -83.93
N LYS A 320 -5.36 34.67 -83.95
CA LYS A 320 -4.62 35.12 -85.14
C LYS A 320 -4.77 34.15 -86.32
N GLN A 321 -4.74 32.83 -86.06
CA GLN A 321 -4.98 31.82 -87.09
C GLN A 321 -6.41 31.89 -87.63
N ARG A 322 -7.41 32.01 -86.75
CA ARG A 322 -8.83 32.17 -87.14
C ARG A 322 -9.04 33.39 -88.02
N GLU A 323 -8.50 34.56 -87.66
CA GLU A 323 -8.63 35.74 -88.51
C GLU A 323 -7.84 35.62 -89.82
N GLN A 324 -6.70 34.93 -89.84
CA GLN A 324 -6.02 34.64 -91.11
C GLN A 324 -6.83 33.70 -92.01
N THR A 325 -7.51 32.69 -91.46
CA THR A 325 -8.43 31.84 -92.25
C THR A 325 -9.68 32.61 -92.70
N ASN A 326 -10.24 33.48 -91.85
CA ASN A 326 -11.38 34.32 -92.20
C ASN A 326 -11.01 35.32 -93.30
N ALA A 327 -9.82 35.95 -93.23
CA ALA A 327 -9.31 36.83 -94.27
C ALA A 327 -9.08 36.10 -95.61
N LYS A 328 -8.49 34.89 -95.58
CA LYS A 328 -8.34 34.05 -96.77
C LYS A 328 -9.69 33.62 -97.37
N ALA A 329 -10.67 33.28 -96.53
CA ALA A 329 -12.02 32.93 -96.98
C ALA A 329 -12.74 34.12 -97.62
N ARG A 330 -12.70 35.30 -96.99
CA ARG A 330 -13.23 36.57 -97.54
C ARG A 330 -12.60 36.90 -98.90
N LEU A 331 -11.28 36.79 -99.02
CA LEU A 331 -10.56 37.06 -100.27
C LEU A 331 -10.87 36.02 -101.37
N LYS A 332 -10.99 34.73 -101.01
CA LYS A 332 -11.44 33.70 -101.97
C LYS A 332 -12.88 33.93 -102.44
N GLN A 333 -13.78 34.34 -101.55
CA GLN A 333 -15.15 34.68 -101.92
C GLN A 333 -15.17 35.86 -102.90
N GLN A 334 -14.40 36.92 -102.64
CA GLN A 334 -14.25 38.05 -103.57
C GLN A 334 -13.68 37.62 -104.93
N GLN A 335 -12.72 36.69 -104.96
CA GLN A 335 -12.22 36.10 -106.21
C GLN A 335 -13.33 35.35 -106.97
N GLN A 336 -14.11 34.52 -106.29
CA GLN A 336 -15.21 33.77 -106.92
C GLN A 336 -16.35 34.68 -107.40
N GLU A 337 -16.64 35.77 -106.68
CA GLU A 337 -17.59 36.80 -107.10
C GLU A 337 -17.11 37.53 -108.36
N LEU A 338 -15.81 37.86 -108.44
CA LEU A 338 -15.19 38.46 -109.63
C LEU A 338 -15.14 37.49 -110.82
N GLU A 339 -14.81 36.21 -110.60
CA GLU A 339 -14.83 35.15 -111.63
C GLU A 339 -16.24 34.94 -112.18
N HIS A 340 -17.25 34.88 -111.32
CA HIS A 340 -18.65 34.77 -111.70
C HIS A 340 -19.16 36.02 -112.45
N MET A 341 -18.71 37.22 -112.07
CA MET A 341 -18.99 38.45 -112.84
C MET A 341 -18.28 38.45 -114.21
N ARG A 342 -17.05 37.95 -114.30
CA ARG A 342 -16.33 37.78 -115.57
C ARG A 342 -17.02 36.76 -116.50
N LEU A 343 -17.48 35.63 -115.96
CA LEU A 343 -18.24 34.63 -116.71
C LEU A 343 -19.58 35.20 -117.21
N ARG A 344 -20.27 36.01 -116.40
CA ARG A 344 -21.48 36.73 -116.83
C ARG A 344 -21.21 37.75 -117.93
N TYR A 345 -20.07 38.42 -117.89
CA TYR A 345 -19.66 39.35 -118.94
C TYR A 345 -19.39 38.60 -120.26
N LEU A 346 -18.57 37.55 -120.22
CA LEU A 346 -18.27 36.71 -121.40
C LEU A 346 -19.54 36.09 -121.99
N ALA A 347 -20.43 35.51 -121.17
CA ALA A 347 -21.70 34.97 -121.63
C ALA A 347 -22.70 36.02 -122.15
N ALA A 348 -22.50 37.31 -121.85
CA ALA A 348 -23.24 38.41 -122.45
C ALA A 348 -22.59 38.84 -123.79
N GLU A 349 -21.26 38.88 -123.86
CA GLU A 349 -20.48 39.16 -125.07
C GLU A 349 -20.72 38.09 -126.16
N GLU A 350 -20.60 36.81 -125.81
CA GLU A 350 -21.00 35.66 -126.65
C GLU A 350 -22.46 35.76 -127.13
N LYS A 351 -23.37 36.25 -126.27
CA LYS A 351 -24.78 36.42 -126.63
C LYS A 351 -25.02 37.57 -127.61
N GLU A 352 -24.23 38.64 -127.57
CA GLU A 352 -24.28 39.68 -128.60
C GLU A 352 -23.60 39.23 -129.91
N ILE A 353 -22.54 38.42 -129.85
CA ILE A 353 -21.95 37.77 -131.03
C ILE A 353 -22.98 36.85 -131.70
N VAL A 354 -23.63 35.95 -130.96
CA VAL A 354 -24.68 35.04 -131.48
C VAL A 354 -25.91 35.81 -132.00
N LYS A 355 -26.18 37.04 -131.53
CA LYS A 355 -27.19 37.92 -132.16
C LYS A 355 -26.69 38.46 -133.51
N ALA A 356 -25.43 38.87 -133.61
CA ALA A 356 -24.84 39.36 -134.86
C ALA A 356 -24.78 38.24 -135.91
N GLU A 357 -24.25 37.06 -135.56
CA GLU A 357 -24.28 35.86 -136.41
C GLU A 357 -25.71 35.51 -136.86
N LYS A 358 -26.70 35.67 -135.97
CA LYS A 358 -28.10 35.46 -136.33
C LYS A 358 -28.66 36.52 -137.29
N GLN A 359 -28.21 37.78 -137.19
CA GLN A 359 -28.58 38.83 -138.14
C GLN A 359 -27.93 38.57 -139.51
N GLU A 360 -26.68 38.13 -139.54
CA GLU A 360 -25.98 37.68 -140.75
C GLU A 360 -26.64 36.45 -141.39
N LEU A 361 -27.16 35.51 -140.58
CA LEU A 361 -27.93 34.37 -141.09
C LEU A 361 -29.30 34.76 -141.66
N GLU A 362 -29.95 35.83 -141.19
CA GLU A 362 -31.17 36.33 -141.82
C GLU A 362 -30.86 37.12 -143.12
N THR A 363 -29.78 37.90 -143.21
CA THR A 363 -29.40 38.52 -144.50
C THR A 363 -28.94 37.48 -145.53
N ILE A 364 -28.20 36.44 -145.12
CA ILE A 364 -27.85 35.31 -146.00
C ILE A 364 -29.12 34.57 -146.48
N LYS A 365 -30.17 34.43 -145.66
CA LYS A 365 -31.47 33.91 -146.12
C LYS A 365 -32.12 34.81 -147.18
N GLU A 366 -32.12 36.12 -146.96
CA GLU A 366 -32.70 37.10 -147.90
C GLU A 366 -31.99 37.07 -149.26
N GLU A 367 -30.66 36.93 -149.26
CA GLU A 367 -29.88 36.69 -150.48
C GLU A 367 -30.19 35.31 -151.11
N LEU A 368 -30.35 34.25 -150.30
CA LEU A 368 -30.69 32.91 -150.79
C LEU A 368 -32.08 32.85 -151.45
N THR A 369 -33.05 33.66 -150.98
CA THR A 369 -34.36 33.81 -151.65
C THR A 369 -34.29 34.51 -153.00
N ARG A 370 -33.14 35.09 -153.39
CA ARG A 370 -32.97 35.86 -154.63
C ARG A 370 -32.45 35.03 -155.82
N LEU A 371 -32.06 33.77 -155.60
CA LEU A 371 -31.40 32.91 -156.60
C LEU A 371 -32.00 31.49 -156.67
N LYS A 372 -33.34 31.38 -156.81
CA LYS A 372 -33.98 30.05 -156.95
C LYS A 372 -35.29 30.00 -157.76
N ASP A 373 -35.21 30.42 -159.02
CA ASP A 373 -36.25 30.14 -160.01
C ASP A 373 -35.77 29.02 -160.98
N GLN A 374 -36.70 28.14 -161.40
CA GLN A 374 -36.47 26.91 -162.20
C GLN A 374 -35.51 25.87 -161.56
N ARG A 375 -35.99 24.93 -160.73
CA ARG A 375 -36.58 23.59 -161.05
C ARG A 375 -35.54 22.47 -161.33
N ILE A 376 -35.37 21.48 -160.44
CA ILE A 376 -36.19 20.24 -160.18
C ILE A 376 -35.68 19.03 -161.02
N PRO A 377 -35.74 17.77 -160.54
CA PRO A 377 -36.11 17.25 -159.21
C PRO A 377 -34.82 17.03 -158.36
N GLU A 378 -34.52 16.06 -157.49
CA GLU A 378 -35.18 14.91 -156.78
C GLU A 378 -34.29 14.63 -155.51
N GLN A 379 -34.42 13.62 -154.61
CA GLN A 379 -35.25 12.41 -154.46
C GLN A 379 -35.56 12.16 -152.96
N LEU A 380 -35.81 10.91 -152.55
CA LEU A 380 -36.35 10.45 -151.25
C LEU A 380 -35.65 9.13 -150.83
N PRO A 381 -35.66 8.68 -149.54
CA PRO A 381 -36.78 8.81 -148.60
C PRO A 381 -36.47 9.18 -147.13
N ALA A 382 -37.55 9.30 -146.36
CA ALA A 382 -37.64 9.45 -144.89
C ALA A 382 -38.16 8.09 -144.27
N PRO A 383 -38.54 7.95 -142.97
CA PRO A 383 -38.72 8.96 -141.92
C PRO A 383 -38.25 8.66 -140.47
N VAL A 384 -38.38 9.71 -139.66
CA VAL A 384 -38.43 9.91 -138.19
C VAL A 384 -39.16 8.81 -137.34
N PRO A 385 -39.07 8.72 -135.98
CA PRO A 385 -38.91 9.89 -135.08
C PRO A 385 -38.23 9.79 -133.67
N ASP A 386 -37.89 10.99 -133.17
CA ASP A 386 -38.08 11.56 -131.81
C ASP A 386 -37.17 11.32 -130.57
N THR A 387 -37.17 12.40 -129.77
CA THR A 387 -36.97 12.53 -128.31
C THR A 387 -35.58 12.47 -127.64
N ARG A 388 -35.26 13.63 -127.05
CA ARG A 388 -34.74 13.86 -125.66
C ARG A 388 -33.23 13.69 -125.35
N ARG A 389 -32.60 14.86 -125.19
CA ARG A 389 -32.16 15.46 -123.89
C ARG A 389 -31.07 14.75 -123.06
N ALA A 390 -30.05 15.56 -122.76
CA ALA A 390 -29.07 15.50 -121.64
C ALA A 390 -27.73 14.77 -121.86
N SER A 391 -26.70 15.38 -121.25
CA SER A 391 -25.45 14.80 -120.74
C SER A 391 -24.71 13.74 -121.58
N ASP A 392 -23.62 14.17 -122.22
CA ASP A 392 -22.42 13.34 -122.30
C ASP A 392 -21.57 13.56 -121.02
N GLY A 393 -20.88 12.52 -120.56
CA GLY A 393 -20.27 12.43 -119.24
C GLY A 393 -20.07 10.98 -118.81
N HIS A 394 -19.02 10.34 -119.36
CA HIS A 394 -18.60 8.96 -119.10
C HIS A 394 -18.72 8.50 -117.64
N LEU A 395 -19.23 7.28 -117.44
CA LEU A 395 -19.13 6.53 -116.19
C LEU A 395 -19.14 5.00 -116.46
N GLU A 396 -19.01 4.21 -115.39
CA GLU A 396 -18.92 2.74 -115.35
C GLU A 396 -17.58 2.18 -115.87
N HIS A 397 -16.95 1.18 -115.25
CA HIS A 397 -17.20 0.44 -113.99
C HIS A 397 -15.78 0.04 -113.45
N MET A 398 -15.48 -0.42 -112.23
CA MET A 398 -16.26 -1.09 -111.19
C MET A 398 -15.48 -1.05 -109.84
N GLN A 399 -16.16 -1.08 -108.70
CA GLN A 399 -15.61 -1.50 -107.39
C GLN A 399 -16.05 -2.96 -107.14
N PRO A 400 -15.29 -3.84 -106.44
CA PRO A 400 -15.38 -3.85 -104.96
C PRO A 400 -14.27 -4.54 -104.11
N LEU A 401 -14.44 -4.42 -102.78
CA LEU A 401 -14.17 -5.39 -101.68
C LEU A 401 -12.73 -5.91 -101.30
N VAL A 402 -12.26 -5.45 -100.11
CA VAL A 402 -11.58 -6.11 -98.94
C VAL A 402 -10.41 -7.14 -99.02
N ALA A 403 -9.74 -7.30 -97.85
CA ALA A 403 -8.70 -8.26 -97.40
C ALA A 403 -7.24 -7.86 -97.75
N GLU A 404 -6.38 -7.49 -96.78
CA GLU A 404 -5.56 -8.32 -95.83
C GLU A 404 -4.30 -8.96 -96.51
N ASP A 405 -3.06 -8.86 -95.99
CA ASP A 405 -2.40 -7.91 -95.04
C ASP A 405 -1.03 -7.47 -95.67
N ASP A 406 0.22 -7.49 -95.16
CA ASP A 406 0.91 -7.84 -93.88
C ASP A 406 1.70 -6.59 -93.42
N THR A 407 1.26 -5.85 -92.38
CA THR A 407 2.18 -4.91 -91.68
C THR A 407 1.79 -4.43 -90.26
N SER A 408 0.54 -4.50 -89.79
CA SER A 408 0.16 -3.80 -88.53
C SER A 408 0.70 -4.44 -87.26
N MET A 409 0.94 -5.76 -87.28
CA MET A 409 1.18 -6.58 -86.07
C MET A 409 2.38 -6.11 -85.22
N ILE A 410 3.36 -5.43 -85.81
CA ILE A 410 4.53 -4.88 -85.11
C ILE A 410 4.24 -3.49 -84.52
N ASP A 411 3.54 -2.60 -85.23
CA ASP A 411 3.20 -1.27 -84.71
C ASP A 411 2.14 -1.34 -83.61
N ASP A 412 1.16 -2.26 -83.73
CA ASP A 412 0.18 -2.52 -82.67
C ASP A 412 0.84 -3.10 -81.41
N HIS A 413 1.96 -3.81 -81.55
CA HIS A 413 2.73 -4.35 -80.42
C HIS A 413 3.59 -3.26 -79.75
N VAL A 414 4.31 -2.45 -80.54
CA VAL A 414 5.09 -1.30 -80.03
C VAL A 414 4.18 -0.28 -79.34
N THR A 415 3.00 -0.01 -79.90
CA THR A 415 2.02 0.93 -79.31
C THR A 415 1.51 0.42 -77.97
N ARG A 416 1.14 -0.87 -77.85
CA ARG A 416 0.73 -1.47 -76.58
C ARG A 416 1.81 -1.40 -75.50
N LEU A 417 3.08 -1.72 -75.82
CA LEU A 417 4.18 -1.62 -74.85
C LEU A 417 4.40 -0.18 -74.36
N ILE A 418 4.24 0.81 -75.24
CA ILE A 418 4.29 2.25 -74.89
C ILE A 418 3.13 2.64 -73.97
N GLU A 419 1.90 2.19 -74.28
CA GLU A 419 0.71 2.49 -73.47
C GLU A 419 0.74 1.82 -72.09
N GLU A 420 1.24 0.58 -71.98
CA GLU A 420 1.45 -0.13 -70.72
C GLU A 420 2.48 0.59 -69.84
N ARG A 421 3.67 0.91 -70.39
CA ARG A 421 4.71 1.68 -69.70
C ARG A 421 4.18 3.01 -69.19
N ASP A 422 3.53 3.79 -70.06
CA ASP A 422 3.02 5.11 -69.69
C ASP A 422 1.87 5.00 -68.68
N THR A 423 1.11 3.91 -68.67
CA THR A 423 0.07 3.66 -67.67
C THR A 423 0.66 3.32 -66.30
N LEU A 424 1.71 2.48 -66.26
CA LEU A 424 2.45 2.21 -65.02
C LEU A 424 3.08 3.48 -64.44
N LEU A 425 3.73 4.30 -65.27
CA LEU A 425 4.30 5.60 -64.85
C LEU A 425 3.21 6.58 -64.39
N ARG A 426 2.03 6.60 -65.04
CA ARG A 426 0.87 7.41 -64.61
C ARG A 426 0.30 7.01 -63.25
N THR A 427 0.58 5.82 -62.73
CA THR A 427 0.16 5.45 -61.35
C THR A 427 0.93 6.19 -60.26
N GLY A 428 2.14 6.70 -60.56
CA GLY A 428 3.05 7.29 -59.58
C GLY A 428 3.69 6.28 -58.60
N VAL A 429 3.42 4.98 -58.75
CA VAL A 429 4.03 3.90 -57.94
C VAL A 429 5.35 3.41 -58.56
N TYR A 430 5.51 3.56 -59.88
CA TYR A 430 6.69 3.15 -60.64
C TYR A 430 7.45 4.36 -61.18
N THR A 431 8.78 4.22 -61.25
CA THR A 431 9.73 5.22 -61.71
C THR A 431 10.47 4.75 -62.97
N HIS A 432 11.18 5.65 -63.65
CA HIS A 432 12.04 5.31 -64.79
C HIS A 432 13.26 4.44 -64.42
N GLU A 433 13.54 4.26 -63.13
CA GLU A 433 14.66 3.48 -62.60
C GLU A 433 14.26 2.03 -62.25
N ASP A 434 12.95 1.74 -62.20
CA ASP A 434 12.43 0.42 -61.86
C ASP A 434 12.70 -0.63 -62.93
N ARG A 435 12.99 -1.86 -62.48
CA ARG A 435 13.30 -3.01 -63.37
C ARG A 435 12.21 -3.31 -64.40
N ILE A 436 10.93 -3.05 -64.07
CA ILE A 436 9.82 -3.30 -64.99
C ILE A 436 9.72 -2.23 -66.10
N ILE A 437 10.00 -0.97 -65.78
CA ILE A 437 9.97 0.14 -66.76
C ILE A 437 11.21 0.09 -67.66
N THR A 438 12.39 -0.16 -67.09
CA THR A 438 13.65 -0.28 -67.84
C THR A 438 13.66 -1.48 -68.80
N GLU A 439 12.99 -2.59 -68.43
CA GLU A 439 12.78 -3.75 -69.30
C GLU A 439 11.74 -3.47 -70.40
N LEU A 440 10.62 -2.80 -70.10
CA LEU A 440 9.67 -2.35 -71.14
C LEU A 440 10.35 -1.43 -72.16
N ASP A 441 11.13 -0.45 -71.71
CA ASP A 441 11.90 0.41 -72.60
C ASP A 441 12.98 -0.36 -73.39
N ARG A 442 13.52 -1.48 -72.87
CA ARG A 442 14.40 -2.38 -73.63
C ARG A 442 13.63 -3.07 -74.76
N GLN A 443 12.47 -3.65 -74.46
CA GLN A 443 11.63 -4.33 -75.45
C GLN A 443 11.09 -3.38 -76.53
N ILE A 444 10.70 -2.15 -76.15
CA ILE A 444 10.31 -1.08 -77.10
C ILE A 444 11.48 -0.75 -78.05
N ARG A 445 12.70 -0.58 -77.53
CA ARG A 445 13.90 -0.34 -78.35
C ARG A 445 14.20 -1.49 -79.30
N GLU A 446 14.08 -2.74 -78.86
CA GLU A 446 14.34 -3.94 -79.68
C GLU A 446 13.27 -4.18 -80.76
N ALA A 447 12.00 -3.89 -80.46
CA ALA A 447 10.91 -3.94 -81.43
C ALA A 447 11.05 -2.84 -82.50
N ILE A 448 11.43 -1.62 -82.11
CA ILE A 448 11.72 -0.52 -83.06
C ILE A 448 12.99 -0.84 -83.88
N ALA A 449 14.03 -1.43 -83.28
CA ALA A 449 15.23 -1.84 -84.01
C ALA A 449 14.92 -2.90 -85.09
N ARG A 450 14.01 -3.85 -84.81
CA ARG A 450 13.50 -4.80 -85.82
C ARG A 450 12.75 -4.13 -86.97
N LYS A 451 12.10 -2.99 -86.74
CA LYS A 451 11.40 -2.20 -87.78
C LYS A 451 12.38 -1.45 -88.71
N GLY A 452 13.57 -1.11 -88.22
CA GLY A 452 14.61 -0.39 -88.99
C GLY A 452 15.62 -1.29 -89.73
N GLY A 453 15.36 -2.60 -89.83
CA GLY A 453 16.30 -3.61 -90.35
C GLY A 453 15.79 -4.43 -91.53
N ARG A 454 14.93 -3.84 -92.38
CA ARG A 454 14.47 -4.39 -93.68
C ARG A 454 14.62 -3.32 -94.76
#